data_AF-A0A3A6P6B4-F1
#
_entry.id   AF-A0A3A6P6B4-F1
#
_cell.length_a   1.000
_cell.length_b   1.000
_cell.length_c   1.000
_cell.angle_alpha   90.00
_cell.angle_beta   90.00
_cell.angle_gamma   90.00
#
_symmetry.space_group_name_H-M   'P 1'
#
loop_
_entity.id
_entity.type
_entity.pdbx_description
1 polymer ?
#
loop_
_entity_poly.entity_id
_entity_poly.type
_entity_poly.pdbx_seq_one_letter_code
_entity_poly.pdbx_strand_id
1 'polypeptide(L)'
;MAGRPGPARDWLLCTAWLGLIFLFMYYGRALDPWFEGRRAVYAQALLGLAGLGLVVWLAAQVLRLPAHRRVRVGLGLLGCLAGLGLLAWWQPMLIERTHLMLYGVLGIFTWRLAGRYASGAPRLLWAGAACALAGLADELAQHFHPQRIFDLRDVFTNALSAWLLLAALWLLRPSPGR
;
A
#
# COMPACT_ATOMS: atom_id res chain seq x y z
N MET A 1 24.65 -4.16 -11.79
CA MET A 1 24.02 -3.63 -10.57
C MET A 1 23.51 -2.23 -10.88
N ALA A 2 22.22 -2.06 -11.19
CA ALA A 2 21.67 -0.72 -11.40
C ALA A 2 21.81 0.07 -10.09
N GLY A 3 22.46 1.24 -10.15
CA GLY A 3 22.74 2.08 -8.99
C GLY A 3 21.45 2.31 -8.20
N ARG A 4 21.47 2.00 -6.89
CA ARG A 4 20.34 2.34 -6.02
C ARG A 4 20.09 3.84 -6.21
N PRO A 5 18.85 4.27 -6.53
CA PRO A 5 18.56 5.69 -6.69
C PRO A 5 19.06 6.51 -5.49
N GLY A 6 19.37 7.79 -5.67
CA GLY A 6 19.86 8.63 -4.56
C GLY A 6 18.87 8.73 -3.40
N PRO A 7 19.33 9.01 -2.16
CA PRO A 7 18.46 9.16 -0.98
C PRO A 7 17.38 10.22 -1.20
N ALA A 8 17.69 11.30 -1.93
CA ALA A 8 16.75 12.34 -2.31
C ALA A 8 15.53 11.81 -3.09
N ARG A 9 15.72 10.79 -3.94
CA ARG A 9 14.61 10.22 -4.73
C ARG A 9 13.65 9.40 -3.87
N ASP A 10 14.15 8.62 -2.92
CA ASP A 10 13.27 7.83 -2.04
C ASP A 10 12.47 8.75 -1.10
N TRP A 11 13.10 9.82 -0.58
CA TRP A 11 12.40 10.88 0.15
C TRP A 11 11.33 11.55 -0.71
N LEU A 12 11.70 12.02 -1.90
CA LEU A 12 10.78 12.69 -2.83
C LEU A 12 9.57 11.83 -3.18
N LEU A 13 9.78 10.54 -3.49
CA LEU A 13 8.66 9.63 -3.81
C LEU A 13 7.74 9.44 -2.60
N CYS A 14 8.30 9.25 -1.41
CA CYS A 14 7.52 9.08 -0.19
C CYS A 14 6.72 10.34 0.15
N THR A 15 7.37 11.52 0.13
CA THR A 15 6.71 12.79 0.46
C THR A 15 5.71 13.21 -0.60
N ALA A 16 6.01 13.02 -1.89
CA ALA A 16 5.06 13.31 -2.97
C ALA A 16 3.82 12.41 -2.88
N TRP A 17 4.00 11.14 -2.51
CA TRP A 17 2.87 10.22 -2.34
C TRP A 17 2.02 10.54 -1.11
N LEU A 18 2.65 10.89 0.02
CA LEU A 18 1.92 11.42 1.18
C LEU A 18 1.15 12.69 0.81
N GLY A 19 1.78 13.64 0.11
CA GLY A 19 1.13 14.84 -0.39
C GLY A 19 -0.08 14.51 -1.28
N LEU A 20 0.02 13.49 -2.13
CA LEU A 20 -1.09 13.02 -2.95
C LEU A 20 -2.25 12.45 -2.10
N ILE A 21 -1.96 11.68 -1.05
CA ILE A 21 -2.99 11.17 -0.12
C ILE A 21 -3.75 12.33 0.53
N PHE A 22 -3.03 13.30 1.11
CA PHE A 22 -3.65 14.49 1.70
C PHE A 22 -4.35 15.39 0.68
N LEU A 23 -3.91 15.40 -0.58
CA LEU A 23 -4.60 16.09 -1.66
C LEU A 23 -5.96 15.42 -1.94
N PHE A 24 -6.01 14.08 -2.00
CA PHE A 24 -7.25 13.35 -2.16
C PHE A 24 -8.22 13.50 -0.99
N MET A 25 -7.72 13.70 0.23
CA MET A 25 -8.55 14.07 1.37
C MET A 25 -9.33 15.37 1.09
N TYR A 26 -8.66 16.42 0.62
CA TYR A 26 -9.27 17.73 0.37
C TYR A 26 -10.16 17.73 -0.89
N TYR A 27 -9.73 17.07 -1.96
CA TYR A 27 -10.43 17.04 -3.25
C TYR A 27 -11.34 15.82 -3.44
N GLY A 28 -11.50 14.97 -2.42
CA GLY A 28 -12.23 13.71 -2.54
C GLY A 28 -13.66 13.88 -3.06
N ARG A 29 -14.37 14.94 -2.62
CA ARG A 29 -15.74 15.21 -3.11
C ARG A 29 -15.82 15.59 -4.59
N ALA A 30 -14.76 16.19 -5.14
CA ALA A 30 -14.69 16.43 -6.58
C ALA A 30 -14.57 15.12 -7.38
N LEU A 31 -14.18 14.03 -6.71
CA LEU A 31 -14.03 12.71 -7.30
C LEU A 31 -15.22 11.77 -7.04
N ASP A 32 -16.12 12.06 -6.10
CA ASP A 32 -17.32 11.25 -5.83
C ASP A 32 -18.08 10.83 -7.11
N PRO A 33 -18.30 11.72 -8.12
CA PRO A 33 -18.99 11.32 -9.35
C PRO A 33 -18.27 10.25 -10.19
N TRP A 34 -16.99 9.98 -9.92
CA TRP A 34 -16.22 8.90 -10.57
C TRP A 34 -16.35 7.57 -9.84
N PHE A 35 -16.76 7.58 -8.58
CA PHE A 35 -16.94 6.39 -7.74
C PHE A 35 -18.39 5.93 -7.65
N GLU A 36 -19.33 6.73 -8.17
CA GLU A 36 -20.77 6.47 -8.12
C GLU A 36 -21.40 6.27 -9.52
N GLY A 37 -22.55 5.59 -9.54
CA GLY A 37 -23.37 5.40 -10.74
C GLY A 37 -22.64 4.73 -11.90
N ARG A 38 -22.93 5.17 -13.13
CA ARG A 38 -22.36 4.59 -14.36
C ARG A 38 -20.85 4.82 -14.50
N ARG A 39 -20.30 5.87 -13.89
CA ARG A 39 -18.87 6.20 -13.98
C ARG A 39 -18.01 5.36 -13.05
N ALA A 40 -18.59 4.77 -12.00
CA ALA A 40 -17.93 3.84 -11.08
C ALA A 40 -17.21 2.69 -11.80
N VAL A 41 -17.67 2.30 -13.00
CA VAL A 41 -17.01 1.27 -13.81
C VAL A 41 -15.57 1.64 -14.16
N TYR A 42 -15.26 2.92 -14.38
CA TYR A 42 -13.91 3.38 -14.70
C TYR A 42 -13.00 3.31 -13.48
N ALA A 43 -13.50 3.69 -12.29
CA ALA A 43 -12.77 3.54 -11.04
C ALA A 43 -12.53 2.06 -10.70
N GLN A 44 -13.53 1.20 -10.89
CA GLN A 44 -13.38 -0.25 -10.72
C GLN A 44 -12.36 -0.83 -11.69
N ALA A 45 -12.41 -0.43 -12.97
CA ALA A 45 -11.45 -0.88 -13.97
C ALA A 45 -10.03 -0.42 -13.61
N LEU A 46 -9.84 0.83 -13.17
CA LEU A 46 -8.55 1.34 -12.74
C LEU A 46 -8.00 0.55 -11.55
N LEU A 47 -8.82 0.33 -10.51
CA LEU A 47 -8.43 -0.45 -9.33
C LEU A 47 -8.14 -1.91 -9.70
N GLY A 48 -8.95 -2.50 -10.59
CA GLY A 48 -8.75 -3.86 -11.10
C GLY A 48 -7.45 -4.00 -11.88
N LEU A 49 -7.12 -3.05 -12.74
CA LEU A 49 -5.86 -2.99 -13.48
C LEU A 49 -4.67 -2.79 -12.54
N ALA A 50 -4.78 -1.93 -11.52
CA ALA A 50 -3.75 -1.75 -10.52
C ALA A 50 -3.52 -3.05 -9.71
N GLY A 51 -4.59 -3.72 -9.29
CA GLY A 51 -4.54 -5.02 -8.62
C GLY A 51 -3.90 -6.10 -9.50
N LEU A 52 -4.31 -6.20 -10.77
CA LEU A 52 -3.72 -7.12 -11.73
C LEU A 52 -2.22 -6.84 -11.94
N GLY A 53 -1.85 -5.57 -12.10
CA GLY A 53 -0.46 -5.14 -12.22
C GLY A 53 0.38 -5.55 -11.02
N LEU A 54 -0.16 -5.42 -9.80
CA LEU A 54 0.49 -5.89 -8.58
C LEU A 54 0.69 -7.41 -8.60
N VAL A 55 -0.34 -8.18 -8.96
CA VAL A 55 -0.25 -9.65 -9.04
C VAL A 55 0.81 -10.08 -10.05
N VAL A 56 0.79 -9.50 -11.25
CA VAL A 56 1.79 -9.77 -12.31
C VAL A 56 3.19 -9.44 -11.82
N TRP A 57 3.37 -8.28 -11.18
CA TRP A 57 4.66 -7.86 -10.63
C TRP A 57 5.17 -8.82 -9.55
N LEU A 58 4.31 -9.21 -8.60
CA LEU A 58 4.64 -10.17 -7.54
C LEU A 58 5.00 -11.55 -8.11
N ALA A 59 4.22 -12.05 -9.06
CA ALA A 59 4.50 -13.32 -9.75
C ALA A 59 5.87 -13.27 -10.44
N ALA A 60 6.18 -12.18 -11.14
CA ALA A 60 7.48 -11.98 -11.76
C ALA A 60 8.63 -11.97 -10.74
N GLN A 61 8.43 -11.43 -9.53
CA GLN A 61 9.44 -11.52 -8.46
C GLN A 61 9.60 -12.95 -7.94
N VAL A 62 8.51 -13.72 -7.78
CA VAL A 62 8.58 -15.12 -7.35
C VAL A 62 9.35 -15.97 -8.36
N LEU A 63 9.14 -15.76 -9.66
CA LEU A 63 9.84 -16.51 -10.71
C LEU A 63 11.37 -16.27 -10.69
N ARG A 64 11.81 -15.12 -10.17
CA ARG A 64 13.24 -14.80 -9.98
C ARG A 64 13.85 -15.46 -8.74
N LEU A 65 13.05 -16.07 -7.86
CA LEU A 65 13.55 -16.76 -6.67
C LEU A 65 14.06 -18.17 -7.00
N PRO A 66 15.00 -18.71 -6.21
CA PRO A 66 15.40 -20.11 -6.28
C PRO A 66 14.19 -21.05 -6.11
N ALA A 67 14.17 -22.16 -6.86
CA ALA A 67 13.04 -23.10 -6.90
C ALA A 67 12.56 -23.54 -5.51
N HIS A 68 13.49 -23.83 -4.59
CA HIS A 68 13.18 -24.26 -3.22
C HIS A 68 12.42 -23.21 -2.38
N ARG A 69 12.44 -21.92 -2.75
CA ARG A 69 11.70 -20.84 -2.06
C ARG A 69 10.35 -20.53 -2.71
N ARG A 70 10.18 -20.85 -4.00
CA ARG A 70 9.05 -20.36 -4.80
C ARG A 70 7.70 -20.72 -4.19
N VAL A 71 7.51 -21.98 -3.77
CA VAL A 71 6.24 -22.44 -3.19
C VAL A 71 5.93 -21.71 -1.89
N ARG A 72 6.87 -21.66 -0.94
CA ARG A 72 6.66 -21.00 0.35
C ARG A 72 6.37 -19.51 0.20
N VAL A 73 7.16 -18.81 -0.62
CA VAL A 73 6.96 -17.39 -0.87
C VAL A 73 5.66 -17.16 -1.63
N GLY A 74 5.36 -17.99 -2.64
CA GLY A 74 4.11 -17.94 -3.40
C GLY A 74 2.88 -18.07 -2.51
N LEU A 75 2.84 -19.06 -1.61
CA LEU A 75 1.76 -19.22 -0.64
C LEU A 75 1.63 -18.01 0.30
N GLY A 76 2.76 -17.47 0.79
CA GLY A 76 2.74 -16.27 1.62
C GLY A 76 2.20 -15.04 0.88
N LEU A 77 2.56 -14.87 -0.40
CA LEU A 77 2.04 -13.79 -1.24
C LEU A 77 0.56 -13.97 -1.58
N LEU A 78 0.11 -15.21 -1.82
CA LEU A 78 -1.31 -15.53 -1.95
C LEU A 78 -2.07 -15.14 -0.69
N GLY A 79 -1.51 -15.40 0.50
CA GLY A 79 -2.09 -14.94 1.76
C GLY A 79 -2.19 -13.41 1.85
N CYS A 80 -1.16 -12.68 1.41
CA CYS A 80 -1.18 -11.21 1.39
C CYS A 80 -2.25 -10.67 0.42
N LEU A 81 -2.34 -11.25 -0.78
CA LEU A 81 -3.33 -10.89 -1.80
C LEU A 81 -4.75 -11.23 -1.37
N ALA A 82 -4.97 -12.38 -0.74
CA ALA A 82 -6.25 -12.76 -0.15
C ALA A 82 -6.63 -11.77 0.96
N GLY A 83 -5.68 -11.39 1.83
CA GLY A 83 -5.90 -10.35 2.84
C GLY A 83 -6.32 -9.01 2.24
N LEU A 84 -5.64 -8.55 1.18
CA LEU A 84 -6.03 -7.32 0.47
C LEU A 84 -7.40 -7.44 -0.19
N GLY A 85 -7.72 -8.59 -0.79
CA GLY A 85 -9.04 -8.86 -1.37
C GLY A 85 -10.16 -8.86 -0.34
N LEU A 86 -9.93 -9.46 0.83
CA LEU A 86 -10.87 -9.45 1.94
C LEU A 86 -11.09 -8.03 2.49
N LEU A 87 -10.02 -7.25 2.65
CA LEU A 87 -10.14 -5.85 3.06
C LEU A 87 -10.91 -5.03 2.02
N ALA A 88 -10.63 -5.21 0.73
CA ALA A 88 -11.35 -4.53 -0.34
C ALA A 88 -12.84 -4.88 -0.31
N TRP A 89 -13.16 -6.15 -0.09
CA TRP A 89 -14.54 -6.61 0.03
C TRP A 89 -15.24 -6.07 1.28
N TRP A 90 -14.52 -5.90 2.39
CA TRP A 90 -15.05 -5.34 3.64
C TRP A 90 -15.35 -3.84 3.55
N GLN A 91 -14.75 -3.11 2.59
CA GLN A 91 -15.08 -1.71 2.36
C GLN A 91 -16.39 -1.57 1.55
N PRO A 92 -17.44 -0.95 2.15
CA PRO A 92 -18.73 -0.78 1.48
C PRO A 92 -18.64 0.17 0.28
N MET A 93 -17.86 1.24 0.37
CA MET A 93 -17.76 2.24 -0.70
C MET A 93 -16.57 1.96 -1.60
N LEU A 94 -16.75 2.17 -2.91
CA LEU A 94 -15.66 2.01 -3.88
C LEU A 94 -14.52 3.02 -3.63
N ILE A 95 -14.83 4.22 -3.15
CA ILE A 95 -13.83 5.23 -2.82
C ILE A 95 -12.96 4.79 -1.64
N GLU A 96 -13.52 4.18 -0.59
CA GLU A 96 -12.76 3.61 0.53
C GLU A 96 -11.80 2.51 0.04
N ARG A 97 -12.18 1.73 -0.99
CA ARG A 97 -11.28 0.72 -1.58
C ARG A 97 -10.03 1.31 -2.20
N THR A 98 -10.04 2.59 -2.60
CA THR A 98 -8.83 3.26 -3.12
C THR A 98 -7.76 3.41 -2.05
N HIS A 99 -8.15 3.46 -0.77
CA HIS A 99 -7.22 3.57 0.34
C HIS A 99 -6.27 2.38 0.39
N LEU A 100 -6.76 1.18 0.03
CA LEU A 100 -5.91 0.00 -0.03
C LEU A 100 -4.75 0.22 -1.02
N MET A 101 -5.03 0.77 -2.21
CA MET A 101 -4.00 1.10 -3.17
C MET A 101 -3.07 2.20 -2.64
N LEU A 102 -3.62 3.30 -2.13
CA LEU A 102 -2.86 4.45 -1.64
C LEU A 102 -1.88 4.06 -0.53
N TYR A 103 -2.37 3.38 0.51
CA TYR A 103 -1.54 2.99 1.66
C TYR A 103 -0.66 1.77 1.37
N GLY A 104 -1.08 0.88 0.49
CA GLY A 104 -0.21 -0.19 -0.02
C GLY A 104 1.02 0.38 -0.72
N VAL A 105 0.83 1.33 -1.64
CA VAL A 105 1.93 2.01 -2.34
C VAL A 105 2.79 2.83 -1.39
N LEU A 106 2.18 3.50 -0.41
CA LEU A 106 2.92 4.17 0.67
C LEU A 106 3.84 3.16 1.39
N GLY A 107 3.34 1.97 1.71
CA GLY A 107 4.15 0.88 2.26
C GLY A 107 5.38 0.54 1.42
N ILE A 108 5.26 0.51 0.09
CA ILE A 108 6.38 0.27 -0.82
C ILE A 108 7.43 1.40 -0.73
N PHE A 109 7.00 2.66 -0.74
CA PHE A 109 7.92 3.80 -0.66
C PHE A 109 8.59 3.90 0.71
N THR A 110 7.82 3.71 1.78
CA THR A 110 8.34 3.69 3.14
C THR A 110 9.30 2.52 3.35
N TRP A 111 9.02 1.33 2.81
CA TRP A 111 9.95 0.20 2.84
C TRP A 111 11.29 0.54 2.17
N ARG A 112 11.27 1.20 1.02
CA ARG A 112 12.48 1.64 0.32
C ARG A 112 13.28 2.63 1.15
N LEU A 113 12.61 3.64 1.71
CA LEU A 113 13.22 4.65 2.55
C LEU A 113 13.81 4.04 3.84
N ALA A 114 13.05 3.19 4.53
CA ALA A 114 13.48 2.48 5.73
C ALA A 114 14.73 1.63 5.49
N GLY A 115 14.86 1.05 4.29
CA GLY A 115 16.00 0.24 3.89
C GLY A 115 17.34 0.98 3.85
N ARG A 116 17.34 2.30 4.02
CA ARG A 116 18.54 3.13 4.19
C ARG A 116 19.07 3.13 5.61
N TYR A 117 18.18 2.99 6.59
CA TYR A 117 18.48 3.18 8.00
C TYR A 117 18.43 1.87 8.78
N ALA A 118 17.65 0.90 8.30
CA ALA A 118 17.43 -0.37 8.96
C ALA A 118 17.39 -1.54 7.99
N SER A 119 17.71 -2.73 8.49
CA SER A 119 17.55 -4.01 7.80
C SER A 119 16.80 -4.99 8.70
N GLY A 120 16.37 -6.14 8.16
CA GLY A 120 15.66 -7.15 8.95
C GLY A 120 14.39 -6.60 9.61
N ALA A 121 14.01 -7.16 10.76
CA ALA A 121 12.77 -6.83 11.45
C ALA A 121 12.61 -5.34 11.81
N PRO A 122 13.68 -4.63 12.26
CA PRO A 122 13.60 -3.19 12.50
C PRO A 122 13.12 -2.39 11.27
N ARG A 123 13.53 -2.76 10.05
CA ARG A 123 13.06 -2.11 8.81
C ARG A 123 11.55 -2.27 8.63
N LEU A 124 11.04 -3.47 8.90
CA LEU A 124 9.62 -3.80 8.76
C LEU A 124 8.79 -3.01 9.79
N LEU A 125 9.22 -3.04 11.05
CA LEU A 125 8.55 -2.35 12.15
C LEU A 125 8.53 -0.84 11.92
N TRP A 126 9.67 -0.25 11.53
CA TRP A 126 9.74 1.18 11.24
C TRP A 126 8.83 1.57 10.08
N ALA A 127 8.87 0.81 8.97
CA ALA A 127 8.05 1.12 7.82
C ALA A 127 6.54 0.97 8.11
N GLY A 128 6.17 -0.08 8.84
CA GLY A 128 4.79 -0.31 9.24
C GLY A 128 4.28 0.75 10.22
N ALA A 129 5.09 1.13 11.21
CA ALA A 129 4.75 2.19 12.16
C ALA A 129 4.57 3.54 11.44
N ALA A 130 5.47 3.89 10.51
CA ALA A 130 5.35 5.12 9.74
C ALA A 130 4.07 5.14 8.88
N CYS A 131 3.69 4.02 8.24
CA CYS A 131 2.44 3.94 7.48
C CYS A 131 1.19 4.01 8.38
N ALA A 132 1.22 3.37 9.55
CA ALA A 132 0.12 3.45 10.52
C ALA A 132 -0.05 4.88 11.07
N LEU A 133 1.05 5.56 11.38
CA LEU A 133 1.04 6.96 11.79
C LEU A 133 0.52 7.88 10.68
N ALA A 134 0.89 7.63 9.43
CA ALA A 134 0.34 8.37 8.30
C ALA A 134 -1.18 8.16 8.16
N GLY A 135 -1.65 6.92 8.29
CA GLY A 135 -3.09 6.60 8.27
C GLY A 135 -3.87 7.24 9.42
N LEU A 136 -3.27 7.28 10.62
CA LEU A 136 -3.85 7.99 11.76
C LEU A 136 -3.88 9.50 11.52
N ALA A 137 -2.81 10.08 10.97
CA ALA A 137 -2.73 11.51 10.68
C ALA A 137 -3.75 11.94 9.61
N ASP A 138 -3.98 11.10 8.59
CA ASP A 138 -5.03 11.31 7.58
C ASP A 138 -6.42 11.36 8.22
N GLU A 139 -6.78 10.38 9.06
CA GLU A 139 -8.07 10.39 9.76
C GLU A 139 -8.23 11.54 10.75
N LEU A 140 -7.15 11.91 11.46
CA LEU A 140 -7.16 13.11 12.31
C LEU A 140 -7.37 14.38 11.48
N ALA A 141 -6.77 14.49 10.30
CA ALA A 141 -6.98 15.62 9.41
C ALA A 141 -8.42 15.64 8.86
N GLN A 142 -8.98 14.48 8.51
CA GLN A 142 -10.37 14.32 8.10
C GLN A 142 -11.35 14.72 9.21
N HIS A 143 -11.03 14.46 10.49
CA HIS A 143 -11.86 14.89 11.61
C HIS A 143 -12.14 16.40 11.63
N PHE A 144 -11.18 17.21 11.13
CA PHE A 144 -11.35 18.66 11.02
C PHE A 144 -12.06 19.10 9.74
N HIS A 145 -12.27 18.19 8.78
CA HIS A 145 -12.99 18.48 7.55
C HIS A 145 -14.51 18.37 7.80
N PRO A 146 -15.31 19.42 7.52
CA PRO A 146 -16.71 19.51 7.98
C PRO A 146 -17.67 18.47 7.38
N GLN A 147 -17.19 17.63 6.46
CA GLN A 147 -17.97 16.65 5.70
C GLN A 147 -17.38 15.25 5.78
N ARG A 148 -16.41 15.05 6.67
CA ARG A 148 -15.83 13.75 6.96
C ARG A 148 -16.05 13.46 8.44
N ILE A 149 -16.15 12.18 8.75
CA ILE A 149 -16.29 11.67 10.11
C ILE A 149 -15.07 10.82 10.36
N PHE A 150 -14.44 11.02 11.52
CA PHE A 150 -13.34 10.18 11.95
C PHE A 150 -13.80 8.72 12.07
N ASP A 151 -13.18 7.81 11.30
CA ASP A 151 -13.51 6.38 11.32
C ASP A 151 -12.26 5.54 11.67
N LEU A 152 -12.29 4.87 12.83
CA LEU A 152 -11.20 3.97 13.24
C LEU A 152 -11.02 2.79 12.27
N ARG A 153 -12.07 2.40 11.55
CA ARG A 153 -11.98 1.37 10.50
C ARG A 153 -11.07 1.82 9.36
N ASP A 154 -11.03 3.11 9.04
CA ASP A 154 -10.18 3.64 7.98
C ASP A 154 -8.73 3.67 8.44
N VAL A 155 -8.44 4.09 9.68
CA VAL A 155 -7.09 3.96 10.27
C VAL A 155 -6.60 2.51 10.17
N PHE A 156 -7.45 1.56 10.55
CA PHE A 156 -7.12 0.13 10.50
C PHE A 156 -6.90 -0.37 9.08
N THR A 157 -7.77 0.01 8.14
CA THR A 157 -7.69 -0.40 6.73
C THR A 157 -6.42 0.15 6.07
N ASN A 158 -6.12 1.42 6.33
CA ASN A 158 -4.92 2.12 5.86
C ASN A 158 -3.65 1.40 6.36
N ALA A 159 -3.58 1.17 7.68
CA ALA A 159 -2.46 0.48 8.28
C ALA A 159 -2.31 -0.95 7.75
N LEU A 160 -3.39 -1.73 7.74
CA LEU A 160 -3.34 -3.14 7.37
C LEU A 160 -3.01 -3.34 5.89
N SER A 161 -3.50 -2.47 5.00
CA SER A 161 -3.10 -2.49 3.60
C SER A 161 -1.59 -2.30 3.43
N ALA A 162 -1.01 -1.30 4.10
CA ALA A 162 0.43 -1.07 4.10
C ALA A 162 1.18 -2.29 4.66
N TRP A 163 0.72 -2.85 5.78
CA TRP A 163 1.34 -4.01 6.41
C TRP A 163 1.31 -5.27 5.54
N LEU A 164 0.22 -5.54 4.83
CA LEU A 164 0.13 -6.68 3.90
C LEU A 164 1.14 -6.54 2.75
N LEU A 165 1.32 -5.32 2.24
CA LEU A 165 2.27 -5.07 1.16
C LEU A 165 3.73 -5.06 1.65
N LEU A 166 3.97 -4.58 2.87
CA LEU A 166 5.25 -4.74 3.58
C LEU A 166 5.60 -6.21 3.84
N ALA A 167 4.62 -7.02 4.23
CA ALA A 167 4.80 -8.46 4.41
C ALA A 167 5.14 -9.14 3.07
N ALA A 168 4.48 -8.75 1.98
CA ALA A 168 4.84 -9.23 0.64
C ALA A 168 6.29 -8.89 0.26
N LEU A 169 6.73 -7.66 0.51
CA LEU A 169 8.11 -7.22 0.28
C LEU A 169 9.12 -7.95 1.19
N TRP A 170 8.73 -8.24 2.43
CA TRP A 170 9.53 -9.04 3.34
C TRP A 170 9.72 -10.47 2.84
N LEU A 171 8.67 -11.11 2.35
CA LEU A 171 8.74 -12.47 1.81
C LEU A 171 9.64 -12.57 0.59
N LEU A 172 9.62 -11.53 -0.26
CA LEU A 172 10.44 -11.42 -1.47
C LEU A 172 11.90 -11.07 -1.22
N ARG A 173 12.28 -10.72 0.01
CA ARG A 173 13.67 -10.34 0.30
C ARG A 173 14.65 -11.48 0.01
N PRO A 174 15.90 -11.18 -0.41
CA PRO A 174 16.97 -12.17 -0.48
C PRO A 174 17.14 -12.85 0.88
N SER A 175 17.36 -14.17 0.90
CA SER A 175 17.72 -14.84 2.15
C SER A 175 19.07 -14.27 2.60
N PRO A 176 19.26 -13.91 3.88
CA PRO A 176 20.60 -13.77 4.43
C PRO A 176 21.35 -15.07 4.11
N GLY A 177 22.53 -14.96 3.51
CA GLY A 177 23.29 -16.11 3.04
C GLY A 177 23.37 -17.23 4.08
N ARG A 178 23.13 -18.45 3.62
CA ARG A 178 23.90 -19.60 4.12
C ARG A 178 25.18 -19.64 3.30
#